data_AF-A0A7J6RJD4-F1
#
_entry.id   AF-A0A7J6RJD4-F1
#
_cell.length_a   1.000
_cell.length_b   1.000
_cell.length_c   1.000
_cell.angle_alpha   90.00
_cell.angle_beta   90.00
_cell.angle_gamma   90.00
#
_symmetry.space_group_name_H-M   'P 1'
#
loop_
_entity.id
_entity.type
_entity.pdbx_description
1 polymer ?
#
loop_
_entity_poly.entity_id
_entity_poly.type
_entity_poly.pdbx_seq_one_letter_code
_entity_poly.pdbx_strand_id
1 'polypeptide(L)'
;MLSPSRSVLGPAALKSFQNLGKAAFSTHGTRSVNVADFYNKARACGVGYFTGVPDSLLKDFCAYVTDHAKSDEHVIAVNEGSAIGLAAGYHLATGKLPIVYTQNSGYGNMVNPLLSLAHPGVYGIPMLVLVGWRGEPGVKDEPQHKIMGKLQAGIIQAMDLACTELPTDNTEALEALEAAAAQSMESKSPHLLLVRKDTFSRYALETAVDYDHTLPMTRENAIRVVLKSGGDQATYVGTTGYLSRELFEIRDNEYGGDHSRDFLCVGNMGHAGSIAEGLATHMPSDSPVVCMDGDGALLMHMGSMATNKAKNLIHVL
;
A
#
# COMPACT_ATOMS: atom_id res chain seq x y z
N MET A 1 19.81 39.58 -18.65
CA MET A 1 21.21 39.10 -18.70
C MET A 1 21.74 39.03 -17.28
N LEU A 2 21.70 37.85 -16.66
CA LEU A 2 22.42 37.53 -15.42
C LEU A 2 22.94 36.10 -15.58
N SER A 3 24.23 35.90 -15.31
CA SER A 3 25.01 34.71 -15.66
C SER A 3 24.65 33.46 -14.85
N PRO A 4 24.88 32.25 -15.40
CA PRO A 4 24.80 31.02 -14.63
C PRO A 4 26.11 30.79 -13.88
N SER A 5 26.06 30.57 -12.56
CA SER A 5 27.22 30.09 -11.82
C SER A 5 26.89 28.91 -10.90
N ARG A 6 27.52 27.80 -11.27
CA ARG A 6 28.06 26.69 -10.46
C ARG A 6 27.09 25.62 -9.94
N SER A 7 27.21 24.48 -10.62
CA SER A 7 26.84 23.14 -10.20
C SER A 7 27.31 22.81 -8.79
N VAL A 8 26.37 22.56 -7.89
CA VAL A 8 26.59 21.99 -6.56
C VAL A 8 26.26 20.50 -6.63
N LEU A 9 27.00 19.73 -7.44
CA LEU A 9 27.00 18.26 -7.34
C LEU A 9 28.40 17.77 -7.72
N GLY A 10 29.12 17.26 -6.73
CA GLY A 10 30.45 16.70 -6.90
C GLY A 10 30.41 15.34 -7.64
N PRO A 11 31.51 14.92 -8.28
CA PRO A 11 31.58 13.71 -9.12
C PRO A 11 31.28 12.37 -8.41
N ALA A 12 31.19 12.35 -7.08
CA ALA A 12 30.88 11.16 -6.29
C ALA A 12 29.39 10.79 -6.33
N ALA A 13 28.49 11.79 -6.39
CA ALA A 13 27.05 11.55 -6.49
C ALA A 13 26.65 10.98 -7.85
N LEU A 14 27.34 11.33 -8.94
CA LEU A 14 27.01 10.80 -10.28
C LEU A 14 27.42 9.33 -10.50
N LYS A 15 28.35 8.78 -9.72
CA LYS A 15 28.84 7.41 -9.90
C LYS A 15 27.92 6.34 -9.29
N SER A 16 27.11 6.66 -8.29
CA SER A 16 26.11 5.73 -7.75
C SER A 16 24.91 5.53 -8.69
N PHE A 17 24.62 6.51 -9.57
CA PHE A 17 23.45 6.46 -10.45
C PHE A 17 23.70 5.76 -11.80
N GLN A 18 24.95 5.63 -12.25
CA GLN A 18 25.24 4.80 -13.44
C GLN A 18 25.11 3.29 -13.16
N ASN A 19 25.10 2.88 -11.89
CA ASN A 19 24.93 1.47 -11.50
C ASN A 19 23.47 1.04 -11.32
N LEU A 20 22.52 1.95 -11.08
CA LEU A 20 21.09 1.60 -11.07
C LEU A 20 20.53 1.29 -12.46
N GLY A 21 21.13 1.87 -13.52
CA GLY A 21 20.76 1.57 -14.91
C GLY A 21 21.51 0.39 -15.54
N LYS A 22 22.49 -0.21 -14.83
CA LYS A 22 23.37 -1.27 -15.36
C LYS A 22 23.61 -2.45 -14.43
N ALA A 23 23.03 -2.47 -13.21
CA ALA A 23 22.90 -3.71 -12.47
C ALA A 23 22.07 -4.65 -13.36
N ALA A 24 22.65 -5.80 -13.71
CA ALA A 24 21.97 -6.83 -14.46
C ALA A 24 20.68 -7.17 -13.71
N PHE A 25 19.55 -6.67 -14.22
CA PHE A 25 18.25 -6.94 -13.62
C PHE A 25 18.04 -8.45 -13.65
N SER A 26 17.99 -9.04 -12.45
CA SER A 26 17.72 -10.46 -12.25
C SER A 26 16.48 -10.84 -13.07
N THR A 27 16.65 -11.88 -13.88
CA THR A 27 15.52 -12.58 -14.53
C THR A 27 14.49 -12.91 -13.46
N HIS A 28 13.21 -12.64 -13.71
CA HIS A 28 12.10 -12.84 -12.75
C HIS A 28 12.34 -14.09 -11.89
N GLY A 29 12.68 -13.84 -10.61
CA GLY A 29 13.30 -14.84 -9.77
C GLY A 29 12.34 -15.96 -9.40
N THR A 30 12.89 -17.15 -9.18
CA THR A 30 12.26 -18.13 -8.32
C THR A 30 12.00 -17.51 -6.94
N ARG A 31 10.87 -17.82 -6.30
CA ARG A 31 10.55 -17.38 -4.94
C ARG A 31 11.52 -17.99 -3.92
N SER A 32 12.64 -17.32 -3.68
CA SER A 32 13.76 -17.89 -2.93
C SER A 32 14.10 -17.19 -1.62
N VAL A 33 13.59 -15.98 -1.34
CA VAL A 33 13.81 -15.36 -0.03
C VAL A 33 12.87 -15.99 0.99
N ASN A 34 13.42 -16.76 1.92
CA ASN A 34 12.66 -17.41 2.96
C ASN A 34 12.09 -16.35 3.94
N VAL A 35 10.77 -16.34 4.12
CA VAL A 35 10.10 -15.32 4.96
C VAL A 35 10.50 -15.42 6.44
N ALA A 36 10.76 -16.63 6.94
CA ALA A 36 11.18 -16.85 8.31
C ALA A 36 12.60 -16.34 8.52
N ASP A 37 13.51 -16.64 7.60
CA ASP A 37 14.89 -16.15 7.66
C ASP A 37 14.92 -14.62 7.59
N PHE A 38 14.13 -14.02 6.70
CA PHE A 38 14.03 -12.57 6.56
C PHE A 38 13.49 -11.91 7.83
N TYR A 39 12.41 -12.45 8.40
CA TYR A 39 11.85 -11.97 9.67
C TYR A 39 12.88 -12.09 10.81
N ASN A 40 13.50 -13.25 10.96
CA ASN A 40 14.49 -13.50 12.02
C ASN A 40 15.73 -12.60 11.87
N LYS A 41 16.17 -12.36 10.63
CA LYS A 41 17.25 -11.41 10.35
C LYS A 41 16.84 -9.98 10.70
N ALA A 42 15.63 -9.55 10.35
CA ALA A 42 15.12 -8.24 10.76
C ALA A 42 15.14 -8.08 12.30
N ARG A 43 14.67 -9.09 13.04
CA ARG A 43 14.72 -9.12 14.51
C ARG A 43 16.15 -9.03 15.03
N ALA A 44 17.08 -9.77 14.43
CA ALA A 44 18.51 -9.72 14.79
C ALA A 44 19.14 -8.35 14.52
N CYS A 45 18.68 -7.63 13.48
CA CYS A 45 19.06 -6.24 13.21
C CYS A 45 18.39 -5.22 14.14
N GLY A 46 17.65 -5.66 15.17
CA GLY A 46 17.03 -4.80 16.17
C GLY A 46 15.65 -4.29 15.79
N VAL A 47 15.01 -4.85 14.74
CA VAL A 47 13.62 -4.54 14.43
C VAL A 47 12.72 -5.10 15.51
N GLY A 48 11.90 -4.24 16.11
CA GLY A 48 10.97 -4.65 17.18
C GLY A 48 9.52 -4.26 16.95
N TYR A 49 9.20 -3.64 15.81
CA TYR A 49 7.84 -3.23 15.47
C TYR A 49 7.59 -3.31 13.97
N PHE A 50 6.41 -3.77 13.60
CA PHE A 50 5.95 -3.91 12.24
C PHE A 50 4.63 -3.17 12.07
N THR A 51 4.50 -2.39 11.00
CA THR A 51 3.21 -1.76 10.68
C THR A 51 3.11 -1.51 9.19
N GLY A 52 1.90 -1.30 8.67
CA GLY A 52 1.75 -1.09 7.24
C GLY A 52 0.37 -1.40 6.71
N VAL A 53 0.19 -1.14 5.42
CA VAL A 53 -0.99 -1.51 4.64
C VAL A 53 -0.64 -2.74 3.81
N PRO A 54 -1.38 -3.86 3.90
CA PRO A 54 -1.03 -5.09 3.21
C PRO A 54 -0.94 -4.93 1.69
N ASP A 55 0.06 -5.57 1.08
CA ASP A 55 0.22 -5.69 -0.37
C ASP A 55 0.31 -7.18 -0.77
N SER A 56 -0.16 -7.51 -1.97
CA SER A 56 -0.15 -8.91 -2.43
C SER A 56 1.22 -9.43 -2.87
N LEU A 57 2.22 -8.59 -3.17
CA LEU A 57 3.61 -9.06 -3.33
C LEU A 57 4.26 -9.33 -1.97
N LEU A 58 3.78 -8.65 -0.92
CA LEU A 58 4.25 -8.82 0.46
C LEU A 58 3.39 -9.78 1.30
N LYS A 59 2.37 -10.43 0.70
CA LYS A 59 1.38 -11.21 1.45
C LYS A 59 1.99 -12.30 2.32
N ASP A 60 3.02 -12.97 1.81
CA ASP A 60 3.66 -14.11 2.49
C ASP A 60 4.46 -13.59 3.70
N PHE A 61 5.13 -12.43 3.57
CA PHE A 61 5.77 -11.74 4.69
C PHE A 61 4.75 -11.21 5.70
N CYS A 62 3.66 -10.58 5.24
CA CYS A 62 2.62 -10.05 6.13
C CYS A 62 1.96 -11.18 6.94
N ALA A 63 1.67 -12.31 6.31
CA ALA A 63 1.13 -13.48 7.01
C ALA A 63 2.11 -13.98 8.09
N TYR A 64 3.40 -14.07 7.76
CA TYR A 64 4.41 -14.47 8.74
C TYR A 64 4.53 -13.49 9.90
N VAL A 65 4.48 -12.18 9.64
CA VAL A 65 4.48 -11.16 10.71
C VAL A 65 3.24 -11.33 11.59
N THR A 66 2.05 -11.52 11.02
CA THR A 66 0.80 -11.70 11.78
C THR A 66 0.87 -12.91 12.72
N ASP A 67 1.44 -14.03 12.29
CA ASP A 67 1.52 -15.24 13.12
C ASP A 67 2.64 -15.18 14.19
N HIS A 68 3.74 -14.46 13.93
CA HIS A 68 4.97 -14.54 14.74
C HIS A 68 5.35 -13.28 15.51
N ALA A 69 4.76 -12.13 15.19
CA ALA A 69 4.92 -10.92 16.00
C ALA A 69 3.99 -10.96 17.22
N LYS A 70 4.41 -10.38 18.34
CA LYS A 70 3.50 -10.20 19.47
C LYS A 70 2.43 -9.16 19.13
N SER A 71 1.31 -9.21 19.83
CA SER A 71 0.16 -8.31 19.60
C SER A 71 0.50 -6.82 19.74
N ASP A 72 1.51 -6.46 20.52
CA ASP A 72 2.00 -5.08 20.70
C ASP A 72 3.16 -4.72 19.75
N GLU A 73 3.67 -5.68 18.98
CA GLU A 73 4.78 -5.54 18.04
C GLU A 73 4.30 -5.44 16.58
N HIS A 74 3.00 -5.59 16.30
CA HIS A 74 2.44 -5.51 14.95
C HIS A 74 1.07 -4.81 14.90
N VAL A 75 0.94 -3.83 14.01
CA VAL A 75 -0.33 -3.16 13.73
C VAL A 75 -0.54 -3.01 12.22
N ILE A 76 -1.63 -3.56 11.69
CA ILE A 76 -2.11 -3.22 10.36
C ILE A 76 -2.66 -1.78 10.40
N ALA A 77 -2.02 -0.88 9.68
CA ALA A 77 -2.36 0.54 9.71
C ALA A 77 -3.56 0.83 8.80
N VAL A 78 -4.34 1.86 9.16
CA VAL A 78 -5.51 2.28 8.36
C VAL A 78 -5.11 2.93 7.04
N ASN A 79 -3.94 3.55 6.96
CA ASN A 79 -3.34 4.03 5.71
C ASN A 79 -1.82 4.16 5.86
N GLU A 80 -1.11 4.33 4.75
CA GLU A 80 0.36 4.32 4.72
C GLU A 80 0.97 5.50 5.47
N GLY A 81 0.30 6.66 5.48
CA GLY A 81 0.75 7.82 6.25
C GLY A 81 0.70 7.55 7.75
N SER A 82 -0.38 6.91 8.22
CA SER A 82 -0.52 6.49 9.62
C SER A 82 0.50 5.41 10.00
N ALA A 83 0.87 4.52 9.08
CA ALA A 83 1.91 3.52 9.29
C ALA A 83 3.27 4.17 9.58
N ILE A 84 3.64 5.22 8.82
CA ILE A 84 4.85 6.01 9.11
C ILE A 84 4.77 6.68 10.49
N GLY A 85 3.61 7.24 10.84
CA GLY A 85 3.40 7.85 12.16
C GLY A 85 3.56 6.85 13.32
N LEU A 86 2.98 5.66 13.21
CA LEU A 86 3.12 4.57 14.19
C LEU A 86 4.58 4.12 14.32
N ALA A 87 5.26 3.89 13.20
CA ALA A 87 6.67 3.53 13.18
C ALA A 87 7.55 4.60 13.83
N ALA A 88 7.28 5.88 13.53
CA ALA A 88 8.01 6.98 14.13
C ALA A 88 7.78 7.07 15.64
N GLY A 89 6.53 6.92 16.10
CA GLY A 89 6.21 6.85 17.53
C GLY A 89 6.94 5.71 18.25
N TYR A 90 6.99 4.53 17.63
CA TYR A 90 7.75 3.39 18.17
C TYR A 90 9.24 3.70 18.30
N HIS A 91 9.86 4.27 17.26
CA HIS A 91 11.27 4.64 17.32
C HIS A 91 11.53 5.70 18.40
N LEU A 92 10.70 6.74 18.48
CA LEU A 92 10.82 7.78 19.51
C LEU A 92 10.71 7.23 20.93
N ALA A 93 9.86 6.21 21.14
CA ALA A 93 9.69 5.60 22.45
C ALA A 93 10.82 4.65 22.85
N THR A 94 11.44 3.97 21.88
CA THR A 94 12.32 2.81 22.16
C THR A 94 13.76 2.95 21.67
N GLY A 95 14.01 3.89 20.74
CA GLY A 95 15.25 4.00 19.99
C GLY A 95 15.50 2.85 19.00
N LYS A 96 14.57 1.90 18.86
CA LYS A 96 14.72 0.70 18.01
C LYS A 96 14.17 0.94 16.61
N LEU A 97 14.58 0.10 15.67
CA LEU A 97 14.19 0.20 14.27
C LEU A 97 12.78 -0.41 14.06
N PRO A 98 11.86 0.28 13.37
CA PRO A 98 10.62 -0.31 12.86
C PRO A 98 10.76 -0.75 11.38
N ILE A 99 9.92 -1.70 10.97
CA ILE A 99 9.63 -1.97 9.55
C ILE A 99 8.22 -1.47 9.22
N VAL A 100 8.12 -0.69 8.15
CA VAL A 100 6.85 -0.31 7.51
C VAL A 100 6.69 -1.09 6.21
N TYR A 101 5.59 -1.81 6.02
CA TYR A 101 5.29 -2.50 4.76
C TYR A 101 4.17 -1.81 3.98
N THR A 102 4.33 -1.74 2.65
CA THR A 102 3.35 -1.11 1.75
C THR A 102 3.58 -1.57 0.30
N GLN A 103 2.68 -1.20 -0.60
CA GLN A 103 2.98 -1.10 -2.03
C GLN A 103 3.35 0.34 -2.43
N ASN A 104 3.89 0.48 -3.63
CA ASN A 104 4.32 1.76 -4.21
C ASN A 104 3.19 2.76 -4.49
N SER A 105 1.93 2.34 -4.68
CA SER A 105 0.80 3.29 -4.72
C SER A 105 0.67 4.08 -3.40
N GLY A 106 1.07 3.45 -2.29
CA GLY A 106 1.11 4.04 -0.96
C GLY A 106 2.04 5.25 -0.81
N TYR A 107 2.96 5.48 -1.76
CA TYR A 107 3.78 6.69 -1.79
C TYR A 107 2.94 7.96 -1.68
N GLY A 108 1.75 8.00 -2.29
CA GLY A 108 0.85 9.16 -2.22
C GLY A 108 0.50 9.58 -0.79
N ASN A 109 0.31 8.62 0.12
CA ASN A 109 -0.06 8.87 1.52
C ASN A 109 1.17 9.06 2.42
N MET A 110 2.30 8.45 2.08
CA MET A 110 3.48 8.44 2.95
C MET A 110 4.52 9.51 2.62
N VAL A 111 4.49 10.15 1.43
CA VAL A 111 5.48 11.18 1.05
C VAL A 111 5.56 12.29 2.10
N ASN A 112 4.41 12.80 2.57
CA ASN A 112 4.41 13.84 3.59
C ASN A 112 5.10 13.37 4.89
N PRO A 113 4.65 12.32 5.59
CA PRO A 113 5.31 11.90 6.83
C PRO A 113 6.74 11.35 6.63
N LEU A 114 7.10 10.82 5.46
CA LEU A 114 8.50 10.48 5.19
C LEU A 114 9.39 11.73 5.17
N LEU A 115 8.96 12.81 4.50
CA LEU A 115 9.79 13.99 4.27
C LEU A 115 9.68 15.06 5.37
N SER A 116 8.49 15.21 5.98
CA SER A 116 8.23 16.24 7.01
C SER A 116 8.28 15.72 8.45
N LEU A 117 8.44 14.40 8.63
CA LEU A 117 8.64 13.78 9.94
C LEU A 117 9.93 12.96 9.96
N ALA A 118 10.03 11.90 9.16
CA ALA A 118 11.12 10.94 9.31
C ALA A 118 12.48 11.40 8.75
N HIS A 119 12.49 12.32 7.79
CA HIS A 119 13.70 12.80 7.14
C HIS A 119 14.74 13.40 8.13
N PRO A 120 16.06 13.18 7.92
CA PRO A 120 17.14 13.67 8.79
C PRO A 120 17.21 15.19 8.90
N GLY A 121 16.73 15.91 7.89
CA GLY A 121 16.58 17.36 7.92
C GLY A 121 15.46 17.88 8.83
N VAL A 122 14.63 17.00 9.42
CA VAL A 122 13.53 17.37 10.32
C VAL A 122 13.68 16.72 11.70
N TYR A 123 13.22 15.47 11.90
CA TYR A 123 13.39 14.75 13.17
C TYR A 123 14.40 13.60 13.08
N GLY A 124 14.76 13.15 11.88
CA GLY A 124 15.74 12.08 11.67
C GLY A 124 15.34 10.78 12.34
N ILE A 125 14.27 10.17 11.85
CA ILE A 125 13.70 8.94 12.39
C ILE A 125 14.07 7.78 11.46
N PRO A 126 14.97 6.88 11.89
CA PRO A 126 15.31 5.69 11.13
C PRO A 126 14.14 4.71 11.08
N MET A 127 13.94 4.10 9.91
CA MET A 127 12.97 3.05 9.66
C MET A 127 13.30 2.34 8.35
N LEU A 128 12.93 1.08 8.27
CA LEU A 128 12.92 0.35 7.00
C LEU A 128 11.53 0.45 6.39
N VAL A 129 11.46 0.71 5.09
CA VAL A 129 10.20 0.79 4.35
C VAL A 129 10.22 -0.27 3.25
N LEU A 130 9.55 -1.40 3.50
CA LEU A 130 9.42 -2.50 2.57
C LEU A 130 8.30 -2.19 1.56
N VAL A 131 8.65 -2.00 0.29
CA VAL A 131 7.72 -1.56 -0.76
C VAL A 131 7.57 -2.60 -1.85
N GLY A 132 6.38 -3.19 -1.98
CA GLY A 132 6.01 -3.99 -3.14
C GLY A 132 5.96 -3.15 -4.42
N TRP A 133 6.77 -3.51 -5.43
CA TRP A 133 6.82 -2.82 -6.72
C TRP A 133 5.73 -3.32 -7.66
N ARG A 134 4.53 -2.76 -7.53
CA ARG A 134 3.42 -3.02 -8.46
C ARG A 134 3.59 -2.25 -9.77
N GLY A 135 3.19 -2.87 -10.88
CA GLY A 135 3.28 -2.26 -12.21
C GLY A 135 4.71 -2.08 -12.73
N GLU A 136 5.64 -2.93 -12.30
CA GLU A 136 7.03 -2.94 -12.79
C GLU A 136 7.08 -2.93 -14.34
N PRO A 137 7.86 -2.03 -14.97
CA PRO A 137 7.97 -1.98 -16.42
C PRO A 137 8.41 -3.32 -17.03
N GLY A 138 7.64 -3.82 -17.99
CA GLY A 138 7.89 -5.11 -18.64
C GLY A 138 7.28 -6.31 -17.92
N VAL A 139 6.68 -6.12 -16.74
CA VAL A 139 6.02 -7.16 -15.96
C VAL A 139 4.50 -7.02 -16.07
N LYS A 140 3.79 -8.14 -16.25
CA LYS A 140 2.33 -8.15 -16.29
C LYS A 140 1.75 -7.90 -14.90
N ASP A 141 0.94 -6.86 -14.78
CA ASP A 141 0.18 -6.49 -13.59
C ASP A 141 -1.13 -5.78 -14.02
N GLU A 142 -1.99 -5.48 -13.06
CA GLU A 142 -3.27 -4.82 -13.28
C GLU A 142 -3.10 -3.38 -13.84
N PRO A 143 -4.03 -2.90 -14.69
CA PRO A 143 -3.90 -1.62 -15.37
C PRO A 143 -3.62 -0.43 -14.44
N GLN A 144 -4.28 -0.38 -13.29
CA GLN A 144 -4.16 0.70 -12.31
C GLN A 144 -2.75 0.81 -11.68
N HIS A 145 -1.97 -0.27 -11.70
CA HIS A 145 -0.62 -0.26 -11.12
C HIS A 145 0.43 0.34 -12.08
N LYS A 146 0.17 0.32 -13.39
CA LYS A 146 1.18 0.63 -14.42
C LYS A 146 1.79 2.02 -14.29
N ILE A 147 0.98 3.03 -13.96
CA ILE A 147 1.45 4.41 -13.88
C ILE A 147 2.38 4.57 -12.66
N MET A 148 1.96 4.11 -11.49
CA MET A 148 2.79 4.17 -10.28
C MET A 148 4.06 3.34 -10.42
N GLY A 149 3.97 2.14 -10.98
CA GLY A 149 5.12 1.28 -11.22
C GLY A 149 6.17 1.88 -12.16
N LYS A 150 5.74 2.59 -13.21
CA LYS A 150 6.62 3.35 -14.09
C LYS A 150 7.29 4.54 -13.39
N LEU A 151 6.56 5.23 -12.50
CA LEU A 151 7.04 6.46 -11.84
C LEU A 151 7.89 6.19 -10.59
N GLN A 152 7.87 4.96 -10.07
CA GLN A 152 8.52 4.59 -8.81
C GLN A 152 9.96 5.11 -8.65
N ALA A 153 10.83 4.87 -9.65
CA ALA A 153 12.22 5.33 -9.59
C ALA A 153 12.31 6.86 -9.48
N GLY A 154 11.46 7.59 -10.21
CA GLY A 154 11.40 9.05 -10.17
C GLY A 154 10.85 9.59 -8.84
N ILE A 155 9.88 8.91 -8.24
CA ILE A 155 9.35 9.28 -6.92
C ILE A 155 10.42 9.10 -5.85
N ILE A 156 11.11 7.96 -5.84
CA ILE A 156 12.21 7.68 -4.89
C ILE A 156 13.32 8.71 -5.06
N GLN A 157 13.70 9.02 -6.30
CA GLN A 157 14.69 10.05 -6.60
C GLN A 157 14.24 11.43 -6.09
N ALA A 158 12.97 11.79 -6.26
CA ALA A 158 12.45 13.08 -5.82
C ALA A 158 12.38 13.19 -4.28
N MET A 159 12.17 12.07 -3.59
CA MET A 159 12.21 12.01 -2.12
C MET A 159 13.64 12.07 -1.56
N ASP A 160 14.66 11.81 -2.39
CA ASP A 160 16.08 11.72 -1.99
C ASP A 160 16.32 10.76 -0.80
N LEU A 161 15.60 9.63 -0.79
CA LEU A 161 15.73 8.59 0.23
C LEU A 161 16.60 7.44 -0.27
N ALA A 162 17.35 6.85 0.66
CA ALA A 162 18.13 5.66 0.38
C ALA A 162 17.20 4.50 -0.01
N CYS A 163 17.61 3.73 -1.02
CA CYS A 163 16.79 2.68 -1.59
C CYS A 163 17.65 1.53 -2.07
N THR A 164 17.29 0.32 -1.67
CA THR A 164 17.88 -0.93 -2.14
C THR A 164 16.79 -1.79 -2.75
N GLU A 165 17.02 -2.28 -3.97
CA GLU A 165 16.19 -3.35 -4.51
C GLU A 165 16.57 -4.67 -3.82
N LEU A 166 15.60 -5.36 -3.25
CA LEU A 166 15.84 -6.58 -2.51
C LEU A 166 16.21 -7.72 -3.47
N PRO A 167 17.39 -8.34 -3.32
CA PRO A 167 17.77 -9.51 -4.11
C PRO A 167 16.79 -10.66 -3.96
N THR A 168 16.72 -11.53 -4.97
CA THR A 168 15.89 -12.74 -4.91
C THR A 168 16.60 -13.90 -4.24
N ASP A 169 17.93 -13.95 -4.27
CA ASP A 169 18.69 -14.94 -3.50
C ASP A 169 18.52 -14.69 -1.99
N ASN A 170 18.32 -15.76 -1.22
CA ASN A 170 18.06 -15.64 0.23
C ASN A 170 19.21 -14.95 0.94
N THR A 171 20.46 -15.39 0.72
CA THR A 171 21.63 -14.89 1.44
C THR A 171 21.85 -13.41 1.12
N GLU A 172 21.83 -13.06 -0.17
CA GLU A 172 21.99 -11.68 -0.62
C GLU A 172 20.87 -10.77 -0.09
N ALA A 173 19.63 -11.27 0.03
CA ALA A 173 18.52 -10.53 0.60
C ALA A 173 18.70 -10.24 2.10
N LEU A 174 19.21 -11.21 2.88
CA LEU A 174 19.50 -11.03 4.30
C LEU A 174 20.65 -10.03 4.53
N GLU A 175 21.67 -10.06 3.68
CA GLU A 175 22.78 -9.10 3.70
C GLU A 175 22.31 -7.69 3.32
N ALA A 176 21.46 -7.56 2.30
CA ALA A 176 20.87 -6.30 1.88
C ALA A 176 19.98 -5.68 2.98
N LEU A 177 19.20 -6.51 3.68
CA LEU A 177 18.39 -6.09 4.83
C LEU A 177 19.26 -5.56 5.97
N GLU A 178 20.34 -6.27 6.31
CA GLU A 178 21.27 -5.84 7.36
C GLU A 178 21.96 -4.52 7.02
N ALA A 179 22.45 -4.38 5.79
CA ALA A 179 23.06 -3.16 5.31
C ALA A 179 22.07 -1.97 5.34
N ALA A 180 20.84 -2.19 4.90
CA ALA A 180 19.79 -1.18 4.95
C ALA A 180 19.44 -0.78 6.40
N ALA A 181 19.37 -1.74 7.32
CA ALA A 181 19.11 -1.47 8.73
C ALA A 181 20.22 -0.63 9.36
N ALA A 182 21.48 -1.02 9.12
CA ALA A 182 22.64 -0.28 9.61
C ALA A 182 22.68 1.14 9.02
N GLN A 183 22.49 1.29 7.70
CA GLN A 183 22.46 2.58 7.03
C GLN A 183 21.35 3.48 7.57
N SER A 184 20.14 2.94 7.74
CA SER A 184 19.00 3.72 8.27
C SER A 184 19.32 4.28 9.65
N MET A 185 19.82 3.43 10.56
CA MET A 185 20.20 3.83 11.92
C MET A 185 21.35 4.83 11.95
N GLU A 186 22.40 4.64 11.15
CA GLU A 186 23.55 5.54 11.08
C GLU A 186 23.18 6.92 10.53
N SER A 187 22.45 6.94 9.42
CA SER A 187 22.04 8.17 8.74
C SER A 187 20.83 8.87 9.37
N LYS A 188 20.15 8.21 10.32
CA LYS A 188 18.89 8.66 10.93
C LYS A 188 17.84 8.99 9.86
N SER A 189 17.73 8.13 8.86
CA SER A 189 16.87 8.35 7.70
C SER A 189 16.12 7.07 7.32
N PRO A 190 14.90 7.16 6.76
CA PRO A 190 14.24 6.00 6.16
C PRO A 190 15.10 5.35 5.07
N HIS A 191 15.08 4.01 5.03
CA HIS A 191 15.66 3.23 3.94
C HIS A 191 14.59 2.37 3.27
N LEU A 192 14.41 2.56 1.97
CA LEU A 192 13.44 1.83 1.16
C LEU A 192 14.02 0.49 0.71
N LEU A 193 13.26 -0.59 0.88
CA LEU A 193 13.55 -1.92 0.35
C LEU A 193 12.51 -2.27 -0.70
N LEU A 194 12.88 -2.25 -1.98
CA LEU A 194 11.95 -2.57 -3.06
C LEU A 194 11.85 -4.06 -3.26
N VAL A 195 10.64 -4.59 -3.21
CA VAL A 195 10.34 -6.01 -3.37
C VAL A 195 9.64 -6.20 -4.70
N ARG A 196 10.27 -6.97 -5.60
CA ARG A 196 9.67 -7.35 -6.87
C ARG A 196 8.65 -8.46 -6.67
N LYS A 197 7.90 -8.72 -7.74
CA LYS A 197 7.02 -9.88 -7.77
C LYS A 197 7.82 -11.17 -7.59
N ASP A 198 7.24 -12.09 -6.82
CA ASP A 198 7.79 -13.43 -6.58
C ASP A 198 9.15 -13.45 -5.86
N THR A 199 9.47 -12.45 -5.02
CA THR A 199 10.69 -12.45 -4.17
C THR A 199 10.59 -13.41 -2.98
N PHE A 200 9.51 -13.33 -2.19
CA PHE A 200 9.36 -14.13 -0.97
C PHE A 200 8.83 -15.54 -1.23
N SER A 201 9.36 -16.50 -0.46
CA SER A 201 8.85 -17.87 -0.37
C SER A 201 7.40 -17.88 0.09
N ARG A 202 6.63 -18.88 -0.34
CA ARG A 202 5.22 -19.00 0.09
C ARG A 202 5.11 -19.24 1.58
N TYR A 203 4.16 -18.57 2.20
CA TYR A 203 3.73 -18.82 3.57
C TYR A 203 2.23 -18.62 3.68
N ALA A 204 1.56 -19.58 4.30
CA ALA A 204 0.13 -19.51 4.55
C ALA A 204 -0.07 -19.16 6.02
N LEU A 205 -0.94 -18.18 6.27
CA LEU A 205 -1.33 -17.77 7.62
C LEU A 205 -1.86 -19.01 8.38
N GLU A 206 -1.26 -19.30 9.53
CA GLU A 206 -1.64 -20.43 10.39
C GLU A 206 -2.86 -20.08 11.24
N THR A 207 -2.90 -18.85 11.76
CA THR A 207 -4.06 -18.32 12.48
C THR A 207 -5.09 -17.75 11.51
N ALA A 208 -5.85 -18.63 10.85
CA ALA A 208 -7.01 -18.18 10.11
C ALA A 208 -7.99 -17.49 11.07
N VAL A 209 -8.49 -16.31 10.67
CA VAL A 209 -9.64 -15.69 11.35
C VAL A 209 -10.81 -16.65 11.17
N ASP A 210 -11.29 -17.22 12.27
CA ASP A 210 -12.51 -18.00 12.29
C ASP A 210 -13.67 -17.02 12.07
N TYR A 211 -14.17 -16.97 10.84
CA TYR A 211 -15.31 -16.15 10.50
C TYR A 211 -16.55 -16.75 11.12
N ASP A 212 -17.44 -15.90 11.64
CA ASP A 212 -18.72 -16.37 12.14
C ASP A 212 -19.56 -16.94 10.98
N HIS A 213 -19.49 -18.26 10.81
CA HIS A 213 -20.24 -19.02 9.81
C HIS A 213 -21.74 -19.08 10.10
N THR A 214 -22.21 -18.49 11.21
CA THR A 214 -23.65 -18.33 11.50
C THR A 214 -24.25 -17.11 10.82
N LEU A 215 -23.44 -16.18 10.30
CA LEU A 215 -23.94 -15.05 9.54
C LEU A 215 -24.57 -15.52 8.23
N PRO A 216 -25.84 -15.16 7.95
CA PRO A 216 -26.64 -15.81 6.90
C PRO A 216 -26.34 -15.30 5.49
N MET A 217 -25.51 -14.27 5.33
CA MET A 217 -25.39 -13.51 4.08
C MET A 217 -23.95 -13.41 3.60
N THR A 218 -23.72 -13.81 2.35
CA THR A 218 -22.46 -13.59 1.63
C THR A 218 -22.39 -12.16 1.10
N ARG A 219 -21.18 -11.67 0.82
CA ARG A 219 -20.97 -10.36 0.19
C ARG A 219 -21.73 -10.24 -1.14
N GLU A 220 -21.67 -11.25 -2.01
CA GLU A 220 -22.44 -11.27 -3.25
C GLU A 220 -23.95 -11.14 -3.01
N ASN A 221 -24.51 -11.87 -2.03
CA ASN A 221 -25.92 -11.78 -1.71
C ASN A 221 -26.29 -10.40 -1.15
N ALA A 222 -25.42 -9.78 -0.37
CA ALA A 222 -25.60 -8.40 0.07
C ALA A 222 -25.63 -7.43 -1.13
N ILE A 223 -24.69 -7.56 -2.07
CA ILE A 223 -24.66 -6.75 -3.31
C ILE A 223 -25.97 -6.92 -4.09
N ARG A 224 -26.47 -8.15 -4.27
CA ARG A 224 -27.77 -8.42 -4.94
C ARG A 224 -28.93 -7.72 -4.24
N VAL A 225 -28.99 -7.76 -2.90
CA VAL A 225 -30.03 -7.08 -2.12
C VAL A 225 -29.96 -5.56 -2.32
N VAL A 226 -28.76 -4.99 -2.28
CA VAL A 226 -28.56 -3.55 -2.48
C VAL A 226 -28.97 -3.13 -3.90
N LEU A 227 -28.54 -3.86 -4.93
CA LEU A 227 -28.93 -3.60 -6.33
C LEU A 227 -30.45 -3.65 -6.52
N LYS A 228 -31.10 -4.70 -5.98
CA LYS A 228 -32.56 -4.84 -6.03
C LYS A 228 -33.29 -3.69 -5.32
N SER A 229 -32.70 -3.18 -4.23
CA SER A 229 -33.31 -2.11 -3.42
C SER A 229 -33.14 -0.72 -4.03
N GLY A 230 -31.96 -0.44 -4.62
CA GLY A 230 -31.69 0.83 -5.30
C GLY A 230 -32.39 0.95 -6.66
N GLY A 231 -32.69 -0.19 -7.29
CA GLY A 231 -33.36 -0.25 -8.58
C GLY A 231 -32.52 0.33 -9.73
N ASP A 232 -33.16 0.49 -10.89
CA ASP A 232 -32.48 0.87 -12.15
C ASP A 232 -32.13 2.36 -12.25
N GLN A 233 -32.53 3.18 -11.27
CA GLN A 233 -32.30 4.63 -11.28
C GLN A 233 -31.11 5.06 -10.42
N ALA A 234 -30.63 4.20 -9.52
CA ALA A 234 -29.51 4.52 -8.67
C ALA A 234 -28.17 4.42 -9.43
N THR A 235 -27.23 5.29 -9.06
CA THR A 235 -25.82 5.19 -9.44
C THR A 235 -25.07 4.47 -8.33
N TYR A 236 -24.24 3.50 -8.67
CA TYR A 236 -23.51 2.68 -7.72
C TYR A 236 -22.02 2.98 -7.77
N VAL A 237 -21.40 3.10 -6.60
CA VAL A 237 -19.96 3.27 -6.44
C VAL A 237 -19.45 2.10 -5.62
N GLY A 238 -18.72 1.18 -6.26
CA GLY A 238 -18.10 0.05 -5.58
C GLY A 238 -16.67 0.37 -5.15
N THR A 239 -16.31 -0.01 -3.93
CA THR A 239 -14.95 0.12 -3.40
C THR A 239 -13.96 -0.89 -4.00
N THR A 240 -12.67 -0.64 -3.78
CA THR A 240 -11.59 -1.47 -4.32
C THR A 240 -11.60 -2.89 -3.78
N GLY A 241 -11.21 -3.84 -4.63
CA GLY A 241 -11.05 -5.24 -4.27
C GLY A 241 -12.19 -6.11 -4.78
N TYR A 242 -12.59 -7.09 -3.97
CA TYR A 242 -13.56 -8.11 -4.38
C TYR A 242 -14.96 -7.56 -4.62
N LEU A 243 -15.37 -6.52 -3.89
CA LEU A 243 -16.70 -5.94 -4.01
C LEU A 243 -16.98 -5.45 -5.44
N SER A 244 -16.11 -4.62 -6.01
CA SER A 244 -16.29 -4.15 -7.39
C SER A 244 -16.24 -5.27 -8.43
N ARG A 245 -15.50 -6.36 -8.18
CA ARG A 245 -15.43 -7.52 -9.09
C ARG A 245 -16.75 -8.29 -9.09
N GLU A 246 -17.27 -8.56 -7.90
CA GLU A 246 -18.55 -9.24 -7.72
C GLU A 246 -19.71 -8.41 -8.27
N LEU A 247 -19.70 -7.09 -8.06
CA LEU A 247 -20.69 -6.19 -8.67
C LEU A 247 -20.65 -6.28 -10.20
N PHE A 248 -19.45 -6.23 -10.80
CA PHE A 248 -19.29 -6.38 -12.25
C PHE A 248 -19.85 -7.73 -12.75
N GLU A 249 -19.48 -8.83 -12.09
CA GLU A 249 -19.93 -10.17 -12.47
C GLU A 249 -21.46 -10.34 -12.31
N ILE A 250 -22.05 -9.77 -11.25
CA ILE A 250 -23.50 -9.78 -11.06
C ILE A 250 -24.20 -8.99 -12.18
N ARG A 251 -23.67 -7.83 -12.59
CA ARG A 251 -24.23 -7.06 -13.70
C ARG A 251 -24.24 -7.84 -15.01
N ASP A 252 -23.11 -8.45 -15.37
CA ASP A 252 -22.96 -9.24 -16.59
C ASP A 252 -23.93 -10.43 -16.62
N ASN A 253 -24.02 -11.16 -15.50
CA ASN A 253 -24.76 -12.41 -15.46
C ASN A 253 -26.27 -12.25 -15.20
N GLU A 254 -26.67 -11.22 -14.44
CA GLU A 254 -28.04 -11.08 -13.92
C GLU A 254 -28.78 -9.83 -14.42
N TYR A 255 -28.04 -8.81 -14.90
CA TYR A 255 -28.62 -7.53 -15.35
C TYR A 255 -28.27 -7.18 -16.81
N GLY A 256 -27.95 -8.19 -17.62
CA GLY A 256 -27.72 -8.02 -19.05
C GLY A 256 -26.44 -7.25 -19.43
N GLY A 257 -25.51 -7.07 -18.48
CA GLY A 257 -24.23 -6.40 -18.70
C GLY A 257 -24.30 -4.88 -18.82
N ASP A 258 -25.36 -4.24 -18.30
CA ASP A 258 -25.40 -2.78 -18.21
C ASP A 258 -24.58 -2.27 -17.02
N HIS A 259 -23.45 -1.63 -17.32
CA HIS A 259 -22.56 -0.99 -16.34
C HIS A 259 -22.64 0.55 -16.39
N SER A 260 -23.59 1.12 -17.13
CA SER A 260 -23.66 2.58 -17.37
C SER A 260 -23.84 3.43 -16.12
N ARG A 261 -24.23 2.81 -15.00
CA ARG A 261 -24.50 3.45 -13.71
C ARG A 261 -23.52 3.05 -12.62
N ASP A 262 -22.49 2.29 -12.95
CA ASP A 262 -21.57 1.74 -11.97
C ASP A 262 -20.20 2.40 -12.12
N PHE A 263 -19.69 2.94 -11.01
CA PHE A 263 -18.29 3.31 -10.88
C PHE A 263 -17.58 2.25 -10.03
N LEU A 264 -16.70 1.49 -10.66
CA LEU A 264 -15.94 0.41 -10.02
C LEU A 264 -14.54 0.90 -9.66
N CYS A 265 -14.30 1.16 -8.38
CA CYS A 265 -13.06 1.76 -7.92
C CYS A 265 -11.93 0.72 -7.94
N VAL A 266 -11.14 0.64 -9.01
CA VAL A 266 -10.08 -0.39 -9.15
C VAL A 266 -8.76 -0.07 -8.41
N GLY A 267 -8.62 1.15 -7.88
CA GLY A 267 -7.48 1.62 -7.10
C GLY A 267 -7.92 2.80 -6.22
N ASN A 268 -7.00 3.63 -5.70
CA ASN A 268 -7.36 4.77 -4.83
C ASN A 268 -8.13 4.32 -3.57
N MET A 269 -7.55 3.37 -2.82
CA MET A 269 -8.21 2.69 -1.71
C MET A 269 -8.77 3.68 -0.68
N GLY A 270 -9.98 3.41 -0.18
CA GLY A 270 -10.64 4.20 0.85
C GLY A 270 -11.32 5.49 0.37
N HIS A 271 -11.30 5.79 -0.93
CA HIS A 271 -11.93 7.00 -1.48
C HIS A 271 -13.29 6.77 -2.14
N ALA A 272 -13.83 5.55 -2.13
CA ALA A 272 -15.15 5.25 -2.69
C ALA A 272 -16.24 6.16 -2.11
N GLY A 273 -16.25 6.36 -0.79
CA GLY A 273 -17.16 7.30 -0.12
C GLY A 273 -17.03 8.75 -0.63
N SER A 274 -15.80 9.27 -0.78
CA SER A 274 -15.59 10.63 -1.30
C SER A 274 -16.00 10.78 -2.76
N ILE A 275 -15.78 9.75 -3.59
CA ILE A 275 -16.23 9.73 -4.99
C ILE A 275 -17.76 9.75 -5.03
N ALA A 276 -18.42 8.92 -4.21
CA ALA A 276 -19.86 8.86 -4.12
C ALA A 276 -20.47 10.17 -3.61
N GLU A 277 -19.84 10.84 -2.63
CA GLU A 277 -20.25 12.17 -2.18
C GLU A 277 -20.14 13.21 -3.30
N GLY A 278 -19.03 13.22 -4.02
CA GLY A 278 -18.82 14.11 -5.16
C GLY A 278 -19.89 13.93 -6.24
N LEU A 279 -20.25 12.68 -6.55
CA LEU A 279 -21.34 12.35 -7.46
C LEU A 279 -22.69 12.82 -6.91
N ALA A 280 -23.03 12.45 -5.69
CA ALA A 280 -24.34 12.71 -5.09
C ALA A 280 -24.64 14.22 -4.98
N THR A 281 -23.63 15.03 -4.66
CA THR A 281 -23.76 16.49 -4.56
C THR A 281 -23.95 17.21 -5.91
N HIS A 282 -23.62 16.56 -7.03
CA HIS A 282 -23.68 17.17 -8.37
C HIS A 282 -24.70 16.52 -9.30
N MET A 283 -25.32 15.41 -8.88
CA MET A 283 -26.44 14.79 -9.59
C MET A 283 -27.79 15.33 -9.09
N PRO A 284 -28.86 15.16 -9.87
CA PRO A 284 -30.21 15.53 -9.45
C PRO A 284 -30.53 14.94 -8.06
N SER A 285 -31.17 15.74 -7.20
CA SER A 285 -31.41 15.37 -5.80
C SER A 285 -32.32 14.16 -5.60
N ASP A 286 -33.08 13.79 -6.64
CA ASP A 286 -33.95 12.63 -6.71
C ASP A 286 -33.27 11.38 -7.30
N SER A 287 -32.01 11.49 -7.74
CA SER A 287 -31.19 10.37 -8.23
C SER A 287 -30.34 9.81 -7.08
N PRO A 288 -30.61 8.59 -6.57
CA PRO A 288 -29.85 8.02 -5.46
C PRO A 288 -28.42 7.65 -5.89
N VAL A 289 -27.46 7.89 -5.00
CA VAL A 289 -26.09 7.38 -5.13
C VAL A 289 -25.82 6.39 -4.02
N VAL A 290 -25.47 5.17 -4.39
CA VAL A 290 -25.20 4.09 -3.45
C VAL A 290 -23.71 3.80 -3.44
N CYS A 291 -23.03 4.16 -2.36
CA CYS A 291 -21.66 3.74 -2.12
C CYS A 291 -21.67 2.37 -1.44
N MET A 292 -21.20 1.35 -2.15
CA MET A 292 -20.95 0.03 -1.60
C MET A 292 -19.46 -0.03 -1.20
N ASP A 293 -19.21 0.15 0.08
CA ASP A 293 -17.87 0.27 0.66
C ASP A 293 -17.60 -0.86 1.66
N GLY A 294 -16.51 -0.75 2.40
CA GLY A 294 -16.25 -1.63 3.54
C GLY A 294 -15.66 -0.84 4.70
N ASP A 295 -15.72 -1.41 5.90
CA ASP A 295 -15.16 -0.84 7.11
C ASP A 295 -13.68 -0.44 6.97
N GLY A 296 -12.85 -1.31 6.40
CA GLY A 296 -11.44 -1.04 6.17
C GLY A 296 -11.21 0.16 5.26
N ALA A 297 -11.96 0.26 4.16
CA ALA A 297 -11.88 1.37 3.22
C ALA A 297 -12.37 2.69 3.85
N LEU A 298 -13.49 2.65 4.59
CA LEU A 298 -13.97 3.79 5.35
C LEU A 298 -12.93 4.27 6.36
N LEU A 299 -12.32 3.35 7.12
CA LEU A 299 -11.32 3.68 8.15
C LEU A 299 -10.07 4.35 7.57
N MET A 300 -9.69 4.06 6.32
CA MET A 300 -8.55 4.72 5.68
C MET A 300 -8.72 6.25 5.61
N HIS A 301 -9.95 6.72 5.37
CA HIS A 301 -10.30 8.12 5.18
C HIS A 301 -11.56 8.52 5.97
N MET A 302 -11.68 8.06 7.21
CA MET A 302 -12.88 8.25 8.06
C MET A 302 -13.24 9.74 8.27
N GLY A 303 -12.24 10.63 8.23
CA GLY A 303 -12.45 12.08 8.31
C GLY A 303 -13.35 12.64 7.20
N SER A 304 -13.49 11.95 6.06
CA SER A 304 -14.40 12.35 4.98
C SER A 304 -15.88 12.32 5.40
N MET A 305 -16.24 11.50 6.39
CA MET A 305 -17.63 11.46 6.90
C MET A 305 -18.06 12.79 7.51
N ALA A 306 -17.11 13.55 8.08
CA ALA A 306 -17.42 14.85 8.66
C ALA A 306 -17.72 15.93 7.62
N THR A 307 -17.38 15.70 6.35
CA THR A 307 -17.61 16.66 5.26
C THR A 307 -18.82 16.33 4.40
N ASN A 308 -19.49 15.19 4.65
CA ASN A 308 -20.61 14.71 3.85
C ASN A 308 -21.80 15.69 3.85
N LYS A 309 -22.15 16.19 2.67
CA LYS A 309 -23.29 17.11 2.45
C LYS A 309 -24.41 16.56 1.59
N ALA A 310 -24.23 15.37 1.02
CA ALA A 310 -25.19 14.80 0.08
C ALA A 310 -26.47 14.34 0.78
N LYS A 311 -27.63 14.65 0.20
CA LYS A 311 -28.94 14.23 0.73
C LYS A 311 -29.44 12.91 0.13
N ASN A 312 -28.91 12.56 -1.04
CA ASN A 312 -29.24 11.40 -1.87
C ASN A 312 -28.13 10.34 -1.84
N LEU A 313 -27.16 10.45 -0.94
CA LEU A 313 -26.10 9.46 -0.76
C LEU A 313 -26.52 8.41 0.27
N ILE A 314 -26.41 7.14 -0.11
CA ILE A 314 -26.60 5.97 0.74
C ILE A 314 -25.23 5.27 0.81
N HIS A 315 -24.61 5.26 1.99
CA HIS A 315 -23.33 4.60 2.22
C HIS A 315 -23.57 3.27 2.93
N VAL A 316 -23.22 2.17 2.24
CA VAL A 316 -23.33 0.79 2.73
C VAL A 316 -21.93 0.31 3.10
N LEU A 317 -21.78 -0.22 4.32
CA LEU A 317 -20.53 -0.76 4.89
C LEU A 317 -20.64 -2.25 5.12
#